data_AF-A0A352LXB3-F1
#
_entry.id   AF-A0A352LXB3-F1
#
_cell.length_a   1.000
_cell.length_b   1.000
_cell.length_c   1.000
_cell.angle_alpha   90.00
_cell.angle_beta   90.00
_cell.angle_gamma   90.00
#
_symmetry.space_group_name_H-M   'P 1'
#
loop_
_entity.id
_entity.type
_entity.pdbx_description
1 polymer ?
#
loop_
_entity_poly.entity_id
_entity_poly.type
_entity_poly.pdbx_seq_one_letter_code
_entity_poly.pdbx_strand_id
1 'polypeptide(L)'
;MVPRNNGLNTVLIFFKNPNLGNTDRLIFSLSLPGGAELRHIEISGRNIGDGETVRFQFPPVPDSAGITYLLTISTPDTSPGTPYPLSVAFSSVDAYLPGRVISPAGMTGDLSFQLFYAPVSRGELVADLWHLFLPRVLSLHLFLTTAFVLIFGFRFLRFCISRIPEDR
;
A
#
# COMPACT_ATOMS: atom_id res chain seq x y z
N MET A 1 -3.68 -4.85 -13.97
CA MET A 1 -2.81 -4.18 -12.98
C MET A 1 -1.42 -4.80 -12.97
N VAL A 2 -0.37 -4.07 -12.57
CA VAL A 2 1.01 -4.57 -12.47
C VAL A 2 1.59 -4.20 -11.09
N PRO A 3 1.85 -5.15 -10.18
CA PRO A 3 2.43 -4.86 -8.88
C PRO A 3 3.89 -4.42 -8.99
N ARG A 4 4.33 -3.52 -8.11
CA ARG A 4 5.71 -2.99 -8.11
C ARG A 4 6.68 -3.85 -7.31
N ASN A 5 6.18 -4.57 -6.31
CA ASN A 5 6.97 -5.41 -5.42
C ASN A 5 6.44 -6.85 -5.42
N ASN A 6 7.28 -7.78 -4.95
CA ASN A 6 6.91 -9.16 -4.71
C ASN A 6 6.02 -9.26 -3.46
N GLY A 7 5.31 -10.39 -3.33
CA GLY A 7 4.48 -10.64 -2.15
C GLY A 7 3.19 -9.84 -2.13
N LEU A 8 2.61 -9.52 -3.30
CA LEU A 8 1.28 -8.92 -3.38
C LEU A 8 0.31 -9.74 -2.54
N ASN A 9 -0.35 -9.10 -1.57
CA ASN A 9 -1.19 -9.81 -0.62
C ASN A 9 -2.50 -9.09 -0.29
N THR A 10 -2.60 -7.80 -0.60
CA THR A 10 -3.78 -7.02 -0.27
C THR A 10 -4.12 -6.08 -1.42
N VAL A 11 -5.40 -6.01 -1.73
CA VAL A 11 -5.97 -4.97 -2.59
C VAL A 11 -7.03 -4.20 -1.80
N LEU A 12 -6.91 -2.88 -1.76
CA LEU A 12 -7.91 -1.98 -1.20
C LEU A 12 -8.70 -1.33 -2.33
N ILE A 13 -10.03 -1.39 -2.25
CA ILE A 13 -10.93 -0.77 -3.22
C ILE A 13 -11.95 0.06 -2.45
N PHE A 14 -12.20 1.28 -2.92
CA PHE A 14 -13.23 2.14 -2.35
C PHE A 14 -14.60 1.81 -2.95
N PHE A 15 -15.57 1.61 -2.07
CA PHE A 15 -16.95 1.28 -2.42
C PHE A 15 -17.92 2.31 -1.85
N LYS A 16 -19.04 2.47 -2.55
CA LYS A 16 -20.22 3.18 -2.08
C LYS A 16 -21.40 2.22 -2.07
N ASN A 17 -22.00 2.03 -0.91
CA ASN A 17 -23.21 1.23 -0.70
C ASN A 17 -24.32 2.16 -0.15
N PRO A 18 -25.04 2.88 -1.03
CA PRO A 18 -26.01 3.89 -0.61
C PRO A 18 -27.01 3.32 0.39
N ASN A 19 -27.12 3.94 1.56
CA ASN A 19 -28.00 3.52 2.65
C ASN A 19 -27.81 2.06 3.12
N LEU A 20 -26.64 1.47 2.84
CA LEU A 20 -26.35 0.06 3.10
C LEU A 20 -27.37 -0.89 2.43
N GLY A 21 -27.98 -0.43 1.32
CA GLY A 21 -29.12 -1.10 0.70
C GLY A 21 -28.76 -2.36 -0.09
N ASN A 22 -27.52 -2.47 -0.57
CA ASN A 22 -27.04 -3.68 -1.24
C ASN A 22 -26.50 -4.67 -0.21
N THR A 23 -27.12 -5.85 -0.15
CA THR A 23 -26.70 -6.95 0.74
C THR A 23 -26.23 -8.18 -0.03
N ASP A 24 -26.23 -8.09 -1.35
CA ASP A 24 -25.95 -9.20 -2.26
C ASP A 24 -24.49 -9.63 -2.17
N ARG A 25 -24.19 -10.76 -2.78
CA ARG A 25 -22.82 -11.26 -2.83
C ARG A 25 -21.99 -10.41 -3.78
N LEU A 26 -20.80 -10.06 -3.31
CA LEU A 26 -19.71 -9.49 -4.09
C LEU A 26 -18.55 -10.50 -4.16
N ILE A 27 -18.04 -10.67 -5.36
CA ILE A 27 -16.93 -11.55 -5.68
C ILE A 27 -15.76 -10.69 -6.13
N PHE A 28 -14.64 -10.81 -5.43
CA PHE A 28 -13.34 -10.32 -5.86
C PHE A 28 -12.54 -11.50 -6.41
N SER A 29 -12.00 -11.36 -7.62
CA SER A 29 -11.06 -12.34 -8.17
C SER A 29 -9.80 -11.68 -8.74
N LEU A 30 -8.70 -12.40 -8.58
CA LEU A 30 -7.38 -12.08 -9.11
C LEU A 30 -6.94 -13.23 -10.00
N SER A 31 -6.68 -12.96 -11.27
CA SER A 31 -6.26 -13.98 -12.24
C SER A 31 -5.09 -13.51 -13.11
N LEU A 32 -4.40 -14.46 -13.72
CA LEU A 32 -3.45 -14.19 -14.79
C LEU A 32 -4.20 -13.85 -16.09
N PRO A 33 -3.58 -13.15 -17.06
CA PRO A 33 -4.21 -12.83 -18.34
C PRO A 33 -4.69 -14.06 -19.13
N GLY A 34 -4.10 -15.23 -18.88
CA GLY A 34 -4.53 -16.52 -19.44
C GLY A 34 -5.76 -17.15 -18.77
N GLY A 35 -6.38 -16.48 -17.79
CA GLY A 35 -7.59 -16.94 -17.10
C GLY A 35 -7.34 -17.86 -15.89
N ALA A 36 -6.08 -18.18 -15.57
CA ALA A 36 -5.77 -18.93 -14.36
C ALA A 36 -6.06 -18.06 -13.12
N GLU A 37 -7.07 -18.45 -12.36
CA GLU A 37 -7.45 -17.77 -11.12
C GLU A 37 -6.42 -18.05 -10.02
N LEU A 38 -5.93 -16.98 -9.41
CA LEU A 38 -4.98 -17.05 -8.31
C LEU A 38 -5.70 -16.88 -6.98
N ARG A 39 -6.66 -15.95 -6.90
CA ARG A 39 -7.41 -15.67 -5.67
C ARG A 39 -8.87 -15.40 -5.99
N HIS A 40 -9.72 -15.86 -5.08
CA HIS A 40 -11.16 -15.69 -5.08
C HIS A 40 -11.61 -15.39 -3.66
N ILE A 41 -12.28 -14.27 -3.48
CA ILE A 41 -12.79 -13.82 -2.18
C ILE A 41 -14.23 -13.41 -2.37
N GLU A 42 -15.13 -14.08 -1.66
CA GLU A 42 -16.54 -13.73 -1.61
C GLU A 42 -16.82 -12.97 -0.33
N ILE A 43 -17.48 -11.82 -0.45
CA ILE A 43 -18.03 -11.05 0.68
C ILE A 43 -19.49 -10.70 0.38
N SER A 44 -20.25 -10.35 1.42
CA SER A 44 -21.58 -9.77 1.24
C SER A 44 -21.50 -8.25 1.24
N GLY A 45 -22.40 -7.60 0.50
CA GLY A 45 -22.63 -6.16 0.56
C GLY A 45 -22.96 -5.65 1.96
N ARG A 46 -23.43 -6.52 2.87
CA ARG A 46 -23.58 -6.22 4.31
C ARG A 46 -22.28 -5.83 5.00
N ASN A 47 -21.15 -6.29 4.47
CA ASN A 47 -19.82 -5.99 4.99
C ASN A 47 -19.21 -4.75 4.32
N ILE A 48 -19.98 -4.03 3.50
CA ILE A 48 -19.52 -2.86 2.75
C ILE A 48 -20.30 -1.64 3.21
N GLY A 49 -19.61 -0.72 3.89
CA GLY A 49 -20.17 0.56 4.30
C GLY A 49 -20.43 1.52 3.14
N ASP A 50 -21.11 2.64 3.44
CA ASP A 50 -21.35 3.69 2.47
C ASP A 50 -20.14 4.65 2.42
N GLY A 51 -19.34 4.54 1.35
CA GLY A 51 -18.14 5.37 1.18
C GLY A 51 -16.94 4.82 1.94
N GLU A 52 -16.79 3.50 2.00
CA GLU A 52 -15.71 2.84 2.73
C GLU A 52 -14.72 2.12 1.81
N THR A 53 -13.48 1.97 2.30
CA THR A 53 -12.46 1.18 1.62
C THR A 53 -12.49 -0.25 2.12
N VAL A 54 -12.80 -1.19 1.24
CA VAL A 54 -12.83 -2.62 1.54
C VAL A 54 -11.46 -3.22 1.28
N ARG A 55 -11.01 -4.05 2.24
CA ARG A 55 -9.73 -4.75 2.20
C ARG A 55 -9.89 -6.19 1.75
N PHE A 56 -9.39 -6.53 0.57
CA PHE A 56 -9.26 -7.90 0.10
C PHE A 56 -7.85 -8.41 0.40
N GLN A 57 -7.72 -9.18 1.48
CA GLN A 57 -6.44 -9.75 1.90
C GLN A 57 -6.39 -11.25 1.56
N PHE A 58 -5.26 -11.69 1.04
CA PHE A 58 -5.02 -13.08 0.61
C PHE A 58 -3.58 -13.51 0.92
N PRO A 59 -3.26 -14.82 0.85
CA PRO A 59 -1.89 -15.30 0.96
C PRO A 59 -0.99 -14.62 -0.08
N PRO A 60 0.22 -14.15 0.29
CA PRO A 60 1.10 -13.44 -0.62
C PRO A 60 1.35 -14.22 -1.91
N VAL A 61 1.31 -13.52 -3.03
CA VAL A 61 1.69 -14.08 -4.33
C VAL A 61 3.20 -13.91 -4.48
N PRO A 62 4.00 -15.00 -4.47
CA PRO A 62 5.44 -14.90 -4.69
C PRO A 62 5.71 -14.38 -6.10
N ASP A 63 6.84 -13.71 -6.28
CA ASP A 63 7.31 -13.19 -7.58
C ASP A 63 6.29 -12.28 -8.31
N SER A 64 5.42 -11.59 -7.56
CA SER A 64 4.36 -10.79 -8.15
C SER A 64 4.81 -9.51 -8.85
N ALA A 65 6.05 -9.05 -8.64
CA ALA A 65 6.55 -7.80 -9.20
C ALA A 65 6.62 -7.88 -10.73
N GLY A 66 6.10 -6.85 -11.41
CA GLY A 66 6.17 -6.74 -12.87
C GLY A 66 5.24 -7.69 -13.64
N ILE A 67 4.53 -8.60 -12.97
CA ILE A 67 3.56 -9.49 -13.61
C ILE A 67 2.22 -8.77 -13.79
N THR A 68 1.62 -8.89 -14.97
CA THR A 68 0.28 -8.37 -15.24
C THR A 68 -0.78 -9.31 -14.67
N TYR A 69 -1.71 -8.76 -13.89
CA TYR A 69 -2.88 -9.47 -13.38
C TYR A 69 -4.18 -8.82 -13.82
N LEU A 70 -5.21 -9.64 -13.98
CA LEU A 70 -6.60 -9.23 -14.14
C LEU A 70 -7.27 -9.22 -12.76
N LEU A 71 -7.78 -8.05 -12.39
CA LEU A 71 -8.59 -7.86 -11.19
C LEU A 71 -10.05 -7.75 -11.65
N THR A 72 -10.92 -8.57 -11.07
CA THR A 72 -12.35 -8.56 -11.39
C THR A 72 -13.16 -8.42 -10.12
N ILE A 73 -14.18 -7.56 -10.19
CA ILE A 73 -15.21 -7.40 -9.17
C ILE A 73 -16.52 -7.77 -9.85
N SER A 74 -17.27 -8.66 -9.25
CA SER A 74 -18.56 -9.11 -9.77
C SER A 74 -19.60 -9.13 -8.65
N THR A 75 -20.81 -8.68 -8.98
CA THR A 75 -21.99 -8.76 -8.11
C THR A 75 -23.05 -9.58 -8.83
N PRO A 76 -22.90 -10.91 -8.92
CA PRO A 76 -23.72 -11.76 -9.78
C PRO A 76 -25.20 -11.72 -9.39
N ASP A 77 -25.48 -11.46 -8.11
CA ASP A 77 -26.81 -11.50 -7.53
C ASP A 77 -27.48 -10.11 -7.51
N THR A 78 -26.74 -9.04 -7.82
CA THR A 78 -27.29 -7.67 -7.88
C THR A 78 -27.93 -7.38 -9.22
N SER A 79 -29.25 -7.16 -9.18
CA SER A 79 -30.01 -6.76 -10.37
C SER A 79 -29.58 -5.36 -10.87
N PRO A 80 -29.37 -5.16 -12.18
CA PRO A 80 -29.03 -3.86 -12.76
C PRO A 80 -30.03 -2.73 -12.46
N GLY A 81 -31.29 -3.07 -12.12
CA GLY A 81 -32.35 -2.12 -11.77
C GLY A 81 -32.48 -1.84 -10.28
N THR A 82 -31.54 -2.28 -9.44
CA THR A 82 -31.62 -2.05 -7.99
C THR A 82 -31.59 -0.55 -7.67
N PRO A 83 -32.43 -0.05 -6.75
CA PRO A 83 -32.41 1.36 -6.33
C PRO A 83 -31.14 1.73 -5.55
N TYR A 84 -30.40 0.74 -5.03
CA TYR A 84 -29.18 0.93 -4.26
C TYR A 84 -28.04 0.08 -4.86
N PRO A 85 -27.46 0.49 -6.01
CA PRO A 85 -26.37 -0.25 -6.62
C PRO A 85 -25.09 -0.06 -5.80
N LEU A 86 -24.26 -1.09 -5.77
CA LEU A 86 -22.91 -0.97 -5.26
C LEU A 86 -22.04 -0.27 -6.30
N SER A 87 -21.39 0.82 -5.92
CA SER A 87 -20.50 1.57 -6.81
C SER A 87 -19.06 1.45 -6.34
N VAL A 88 -18.12 1.40 -7.28
CA VAL A 88 -16.67 1.43 -7.02
C VAL A 88 -16.09 2.76 -7.46
N ALA A 89 -15.02 3.21 -6.79
CA ALA A 89 -14.33 4.42 -7.20
C ALA A 89 -13.60 4.23 -8.54
N PHE A 90 -13.77 5.20 -9.43
CA PHE A 90 -13.02 5.31 -10.68
C PHE A 90 -12.16 6.58 -10.68
N SER A 91 -10.96 6.46 -11.25
CA SER A 91 -10.12 7.60 -11.57
C SER A 91 -10.44 8.07 -13.00
N SER A 92 -10.63 9.37 -13.18
CA SER A 92 -10.74 9.99 -14.52
C SER A 92 -9.40 10.09 -15.24
N VAL A 93 -8.29 9.90 -14.51
CA VAL A 93 -6.94 9.83 -15.05
C VAL A 93 -6.60 8.35 -15.28
N ASP A 94 -6.32 8.01 -16.53
CA ASP A 94 -5.76 6.71 -16.94
C ASP A 94 -4.34 6.59 -16.36
N ALA A 95 -4.27 5.97 -15.18
CA ALA A 95 -3.06 5.94 -14.36
C ALA A 95 -2.27 4.64 -14.57
N TYR A 96 -2.86 3.66 -15.24
CA TYR A 96 -2.24 2.37 -15.51
C TYR A 96 -1.74 2.28 -16.95
N LEU A 97 -0.69 1.49 -17.17
CA LEU A 97 -0.23 1.20 -18.54
C LEU A 97 -1.40 0.60 -19.35
N PRO A 98 -1.55 0.98 -20.65
CA PRO A 98 -2.66 0.54 -21.47
C PRO A 98 -2.75 -0.99 -21.50
N GLY A 99 -3.76 -1.50 -20.80
CA GLY A 99 -3.94 -2.91 -20.51
C GLY A 99 -5.39 -3.16 -20.12
N ARG A 100 -6.28 -2.95 -21.09
CA ARG A 100 -7.72 -3.27 -21.10
C ARG A 100 -8.37 -3.31 -19.71
N VAL A 101 -8.75 -2.14 -19.20
CA VAL A 101 -9.93 -2.10 -18.34
C VAL A 101 -11.11 -2.48 -19.24
N ILE A 102 -11.69 -3.66 -19.02
CA ILE A 102 -13.01 -3.99 -19.59
C ILE A 102 -14.02 -3.31 -18.67
N SER A 103 -14.09 -1.99 -18.74
CA SER A 103 -15.20 -1.24 -18.14
C SER A 103 -16.44 -1.52 -19.00
N PRO A 104 -17.65 -1.58 -18.43
CA PRO A 104 -18.88 -1.64 -19.21
C PRO A 104 -18.84 -0.58 -20.33
N ALA A 105 -19.29 -0.95 -21.53
CA ALA A 105 -19.18 -0.12 -22.73
C ALA A 105 -19.61 1.33 -22.47
N GLY A 106 -18.68 2.27 -22.67
CA GLY A 106 -18.91 3.71 -22.54
C GLY A 106 -18.38 4.37 -21.26
N MET A 107 -17.82 3.63 -20.30
CA MET A 107 -17.14 4.23 -19.14
C MET A 107 -15.66 4.51 -19.45
N THR A 108 -15.27 5.79 -19.33
CA THR A 108 -13.86 6.23 -19.42
C THR A 108 -13.27 6.32 -18.02
N GLY A 109 -12.11 5.69 -17.80
CA GLY A 109 -11.38 5.75 -16.54
C GLY A 109 -11.04 4.37 -15.97
N ASP A 110 -10.18 4.39 -14.95
CA ASP A 110 -9.64 3.19 -14.33
C ASP A 110 -10.26 2.93 -12.97
N LEU A 111 -10.38 1.64 -12.60
CA LEU A 111 -10.71 1.26 -11.23
C LEU A 111 -9.63 1.83 -10.29
N SER A 112 -10.06 2.56 -9.27
CA SER A 112 -9.16 3.07 -8.23
C SER A 112 -8.95 2.03 -7.14
N PHE A 113 -7.71 1.60 -6.94
CA PHE A 113 -7.33 0.65 -5.90
C PHE A 113 -5.93 0.94 -5.35
N GLN A 114 -5.62 0.39 -4.18
CA GLN A 114 -4.28 0.41 -3.59
C GLN A 114 -3.78 -1.00 -3.34
N LEU A 115 -2.49 -1.22 -3.59
CA LEU A 115 -1.84 -2.53 -3.40
C LEU A 115 -0.94 -2.49 -2.17
N PHE A 116 -1.01 -3.54 -1.36
CA PHE A 116 -0.04 -3.80 -0.30
C PHE A 116 0.65 -5.14 -0.52
N TYR A 117 1.83 -5.21 0.06
CA TYR A 117 2.76 -6.31 -0.08
C TYR A 117 3.10 -6.83 1.31
N ALA A 118 3.19 -8.15 1.43
CA ALA A 118 3.74 -8.79 2.60
C ALA A 118 5.04 -9.50 2.22
N PRO A 119 6.02 -9.56 3.12
CA PRO A 119 7.26 -10.30 2.89
C PRO A 119 6.92 -11.77 2.60
N VAL A 120 7.56 -12.33 1.57
CA VAL A 120 7.32 -13.72 1.13
C VAL A 120 7.97 -14.68 2.12
N SER A 121 9.08 -14.27 2.75
CA SER A 121 9.78 -15.07 3.75
C SER A 121 10.15 -14.27 5.00
N ARG A 122 10.40 -14.98 6.11
CA ARG A 122 10.95 -14.37 7.34
C ARG A 122 12.32 -13.75 7.10
N GLY A 123 13.13 -14.33 6.20
CA GLY A 123 14.45 -13.82 5.86
C GLY A 123 14.39 -12.45 5.18
N GLU A 124 13.47 -12.28 4.24
CA GLU A 124 13.19 -10.98 3.60
C GLU A 124 12.75 -9.95 4.64
N LEU A 125 11.82 -10.29 5.52
CA LEU A 125 11.38 -9.38 6.58
C LEU A 125 12.55 -8.94 7.48
N VAL A 126 13.41 -9.88 7.90
CA VAL A 126 14.58 -9.56 8.72
C VAL A 126 15.54 -8.65 7.96
N ALA A 127 15.79 -8.93 6.68
CA ALA A 127 16.65 -8.10 5.83
C ALA A 127 16.11 -6.68 5.69
N ASP A 128 14.80 -6.53 5.41
CA ASP A 128 14.12 -5.23 5.32
C ASP A 128 14.20 -4.45 6.63
N LEU A 129 13.94 -5.12 7.75
CA LEU A 129 14.09 -4.52 9.08
C LEU A 129 15.52 -4.06 9.32
N TRP A 130 16.53 -4.84 8.90
CA TRP A 130 17.94 -4.47 9.03
C TRP A 130 18.30 -3.27 8.17
N HIS A 131 17.81 -3.21 6.93
CA HIS A 131 17.99 -2.06 6.04
C HIS A 131 17.39 -0.77 6.60
N LEU A 132 16.25 -0.86 7.30
CA LEU A 132 15.63 0.31 7.95
C LEU A 132 16.33 0.68 9.27
N PHE A 133 16.82 -0.32 10.00
CA PHE A 133 17.40 -0.14 11.33
C PHE A 133 18.84 0.39 11.28
N LEU A 134 19.70 -0.20 10.44
CA LEU A 134 21.14 0.10 10.42
C LEU A 134 21.46 1.59 10.13
N PRO A 135 20.83 2.25 9.13
CA PRO A 135 21.07 3.68 8.89
C PRO A 135 20.63 4.56 10.06
N ARG A 136 19.55 4.19 10.77
CA ARG A 136 19.07 4.92 11.95
C ARG A 136 20.07 4.80 13.10
N VAL A 137 20.62 3.61 13.33
CA VAL A 137 21.64 3.40 14.36
C VAL A 137 22.93 4.14 14.04
N LEU A 138 23.41 4.09 12.79
CA LEU A 138 24.59 4.82 12.35
C LEU A 138 24.39 6.34 12.46
N SER A 139 23.23 6.85 12.02
CA SER A 139 22.88 8.26 12.14
C SER A 139 22.82 8.71 13.59
N LEU A 140 22.27 7.88 14.49
CA LEU A 140 22.22 8.19 15.92
C LEU A 140 23.63 8.21 16.53
N HIS A 141 24.48 7.23 16.19
CA HIS A 141 25.87 7.22 16.65
C HIS A 141 26.63 8.46 16.17
N LEU A 142 26.52 8.80 14.88
CA LEU A 142 27.14 9.99 14.31
C LEU A 142 26.67 11.27 15.01
N PHE A 143 25.36 11.37 15.28
CA PHE A 143 24.79 12.49 16.01
C PHE A 143 25.36 12.59 17.43
N LEU A 144 25.38 11.49 18.18
CA LEU A 144 25.91 11.46 19.54
C LEU A 144 27.41 11.75 19.59
N THR A 145 28.21 11.21 18.67
CA THR A 145 29.64 11.51 18.60
C THR A 145 29.90 12.97 18.25
N THR A 146 29.13 13.54 17.32
CA THR A 146 29.23 14.96 16.95
C THR A 146 28.88 15.85 18.13
N ALA A 147 27.77 15.55 18.82
CA ALA A 147 27.36 16.28 20.03
C ALA A 147 28.42 16.20 21.14
N PHE A 148 28.99 15.01 21.36
CA PHE A 148 30.05 14.82 22.34
C PHE A 148 31.29 15.66 22.00
N VAL A 149 31.77 15.61 20.75
CA VAL A 149 32.92 16.41 20.30
C VAL A 149 32.67 17.90 20.46
N LEU A 150 31.46 18.38 20.13
CA LEU A 150 31.10 19.79 20.30
C LEU A 150 31.08 20.22 21.77
N ILE A 151 30.48 19.42 22.66
CA ILE A 151 30.41 19.72 24.10
C ILE A 151 31.82 19.75 24.69
N PHE A 152 32.62 18.72 24.45
CA PHE A 152 33.98 18.64 24.99
C PHE A 152 34.92 19.66 24.37
N GLY A 153 34.84 19.87 23.06
CA GLY A 153 35.60 20.90 22.35
C GLY A 153 35.29 22.30 22.87
N PHE A 154 34.03 22.63 23.07
CA PHE A 154 33.62 23.91 23.65
C PHE A 154 34.12 24.08 25.09
N ARG A 155 34.01 23.03 25.92
CA ARG A 155 34.52 23.04 27.29
C ARG A 155 36.03 23.23 27.35
N PHE A 156 36.78 22.55 26.47
CA PHE A 156 38.22 22.67 26.35
C PHE A 156 38.63 24.07 25.88
N LEU A 157 37.96 24.63 24.87
CA LEU A 157 38.23 25.98 24.40
C LEU A 157 38.02 27.03 25.51
N ARG A 158 36.93 26.94 26.27
CA ARG A 158 36.69 27.83 27.43
C ARG A 158 37.81 27.72 28.47
N PHE A 159 38.28 26.51 28.74
CA PHE A 159 39.41 26.28 29.66
C PHE A 159 40.69 26.96 29.15
N CYS A 160 41.03 26.80 27.87
CA CYS A 160 42.20 27.45 27.28
C CYS A 160 42.11 28.99 27.34
N ILE A 161 40.96 29.58 26.98
CA ILE A 161 40.76 31.03 27.00
C ILE A 161 40.85 31.57 28.44
N SER A 162 40.29 30.87 29.43
CA SER A 162 40.35 31.28 30.85
C SER A 162 41.77 31.31 31.44
N ARG A 163 42.76 30.74 30.76
CA ARG A 163 44.16 30.70 31.19
C ARG A 163 45.06 31.73 30.49
N ILE A 164 44.51 32.57 29.61
CA ILE A 164 45.26 33.69 29.04
C ILE A 164 45.34 34.76 30.14
N PRO A 165 46.53 35.05 30.70
CA PRO A 165 46.66 36.11 31.70
C PRO A 165 46.33 37.45 31.03
N GLU A 166 45.51 38.26 31.69
CA GLU A 166 45.37 39.67 31.31
C GLU A 166 46.69 40.36 31.63
N ASP A 167 47.50 40.62 30.60
CA ASP A 167 48.61 41.57 30.71
C ASP A 167 48.02 42.94 31.09
N ARG A 168 48.23 43.31 32.36
CA ARG A 168 48.05 44.66 32.90
C ARG A 168 49.37 45.41 32.88
#